data_AF-A0A554PRN0-F1
#
_entry.id   AF-A0A554PRN0-F1
#
_cell.length_a   1.000
_cell.length_b   1.000
_cell.length_c   1.000
_cell.angle_alpha   90.00
_cell.angle_beta   90.00
_cell.angle_gamma   90.00
#
_symmetry.space_group_name_H-M   'P 1'
#
loop_
_entity.id
_entity.type
_entity.pdbx_description
1 polymer ?
#
loop_
_entity_poly.entity_id
_entity_poly.type
_entity_poly.pdbx_seq_one_letter_code
_entity_poly.pdbx_strand_id
1 'polypeptide(L)'
;MKRLFPAPWLSLALWLLWLVLNLSVSPGNLLLGALLGFCAPLMMRPLRPLPIRIRRPATILRLFLLVGRDVLLSNLAVAWGVLNAGRRPPRSRFVKIPLDLRDANGLAALSTITTVVPGTVWSELSLDRSILLLHVFDLDDEAAFIQHFKTTYERPLMEIFE
;
A
#
# COMPACT_ATOMS: atom_id res chain seq x y z
N MET A 1 -2.81 -6.49 -32.30
CA MET A 1 -3.77 -5.96 -31.30
C MET A 1 -3.17 -5.69 -29.92
N LYS A 2 -2.29 -6.55 -29.35
CA LYS A 2 -1.60 -6.31 -28.04
C LYS A 2 -0.70 -5.06 -27.95
N ARG A 3 -0.44 -4.34 -29.06
CA ARG A 3 0.38 -3.13 -29.11
C ARG A 3 -0.41 -1.81 -29.15
N LEU A 4 -1.71 -1.83 -29.41
CA LEU A 4 -2.56 -0.62 -29.50
C LEU A 4 -3.40 -0.42 -28.23
N PHE A 5 -3.91 -1.48 -27.62
CA PHE A 5 -4.64 -1.45 -26.34
C PHE A 5 -3.82 -2.17 -25.25
N PRO A 6 -2.93 -1.48 -24.53
CA PRO A 6 -2.01 -2.10 -23.58
C PRO A 6 -2.72 -2.52 -22.28
N ALA A 7 -3.87 -1.92 -21.95
CA ALA A 7 -4.65 -2.24 -20.75
C ALA A 7 -6.15 -1.95 -20.95
N PRO A 8 -6.91 -2.90 -21.50
CA PRO A 8 -8.34 -2.73 -21.74
C PRO A 8 -9.12 -2.46 -20.44
N TRP A 9 -8.78 -3.14 -19.34
CA TRP A 9 -9.44 -2.94 -18.04
C TRP A 9 -9.18 -1.57 -17.44
N LEU A 10 -7.95 -1.05 -17.54
CA LEU A 10 -7.64 0.30 -17.09
C LEU A 10 -8.39 1.34 -17.92
N SER A 11 -8.46 1.13 -19.24
CA SER A 11 -9.17 2.03 -20.15
C SER A 11 -10.65 2.10 -19.80
N LEU A 12 -11.27 0.95 -19.54
CA LEU A 12 -12.67 0.85 -19.11
C LEU A 12 -12.89 1.49 -17.74
N ALA A 13 -12.00 1.24 -16.78
CA ALA A 13 -12.11 1.82 -15.43
C ALA A 13 -12.01 3.35 -15.47
N LEU A 14 -11.07 3.90 -16.25
CA LEU A 14 -10.92 5.35 -16.42
C LEU A 14 -12.15 5.97 -17.11
N TRP A 15 -12.71 5.29 -18.11
CA TRP A 15 -13.93 5.75 -18.77
C TRP A 15 -15.12 5.78 -17.82
N LEU A 16 -15.35 4.70 -17.06
CA LEU A 16 -16.42 4.64 -16.08
C LEU A 16 -16.22 5.68 -14.97
N LEU A 17 -14.99 5.82 -14.47
CA LEU A 17 -14.66 6.85 -13.47
C LEU A 17 -14.97 8.26 -13.99
N TRP A 18 -14.64 8.56 -15.24
CA TRP A 18 -14.97 9.84 -15.86
C TRP A 18 -16.48 10.12 -15.83
N LEU A 19 -17.30 9.14 -16.23
CA LEU A 19 -18.75 9.30 -16.26
C LEU A 19 -19.34 9.45 -14.85
N VAL A 20 -18.80 8.71 -13.87
CA VAL A 20 -19.21 8.83 -12.46
C VAL A 20 -18.86 10.20 -11.90
N LEU A 21 -17.65 10.71 -12.15
CA LEU A 21 -17.23 12.03 -11.68
C LEU A 21 -18.02 13.18 -12.31
N ASN A 22 -18.41 13.04 -13.58
CA ASN A 22 -19.21 14.04 -14.28
C ASN A 22 -20.72 13.86 -14.10
N LEU A 23 -21.16 12.77 -13.46
CA LEU A 23 -22.57 12.42 -13.23
C LEU A 23 -23.45 12.54 -14.49
N SER A 24 -22.90 12.24 -15.67
CA SER A 24 -23.54 12.52 -16.95
C SER A 24 -23.14 11.53 -18.03
N VAL A 25 -24.14 11.06 -18.77
CA VAL A 25 -24.02 10.14 -19.92
C VAL A 25 -24.29 10.84 -21.26
N SER A 26 -24.07 12.15 -21.32
CA SER A 26 -24.22 12.91 -22.56
C SER A 26 -23.24 12.39 -23.64
N PRO A 27 -23.58 12.51 -24.94
CA PRO A 27 -22.69 12.08 -26.02
C PRO A 27 -21.28 12.69 -25.93
N GLY A 28 -21.17 13.95 -25.49
CA GLY A 28 -19.90 14.61 -25.27
C GLY A 28 -19.07 13.96 -24.15
N ASN A 29 -19.70 13.60 -23.02
CA ASN A 29 -19.00 12.94 -21.92
C ASN A 29 -18.59 11.51 -22.25
N LEU A 30 -19.39 10.79 -23.03
CA LEU A 30 -19.03 9.47 -23.53
C LEU A 30 -17.77 9.54 -24.41
N LEU A 31 -17.71 10.51 -25.32
CA LEU A 31 -16.56 10.76 -26.21
C LEU A 31 -15.30 11.18 -25.43
N LEU A 32 -15.41 12.18 -24.54
CA LEU A 32 -14.29 12.66 -23.75
C LEU A 32 -13.73 11.59 -22.83
N GLY A 33 -14.60 10.83 -22.18
CA GLY A 33 -14.17 9.71 -21.35
C GLY A 33 -13.48 8.61 -22.18
N ALA A 34 -14.00 8.30 -23.37
CA ALA A 34 -13.39 7.28 -24.24
C ALA A 34 -12.00 7.74 -24.71
N LEU A 35 -11.85 9.03 -25.04
CA LEU A 35 -10.56 9.64 -25.37
C LEU A 35 -9.59 9.54 -24.18
N LEU A 36 -10.03 9.86 -22.97
CA LEU A 36 -9.24 9.71 -21.75
C LEU A 36 -8.81 8.26 -21.52
N GLY A 37 -9.77 7.33 -21.59
CA GLY A 37 -9.56 5.90 -21.42
C GLY A 37 -8.57 5.31 -22.43
N PHE A 38 -8.50 5.88 -23.64
CA PHE A 38 -7.52 5.47 -24.65
C PHE A 38 -6.15 6.15 -24.47
N CYS A 39 -6.12 7.47 -24.32
CA CYS A 39 -4.87 8.26 -24.31
C CYS A 39 -4.05 8.04 -23.03
N ALA A 40 -4.69 8.02 -21.85
CA ALA A 40 -3.95 7.93 -20.60
C ALA A 40 -3.12 6.63 -20.48
N PRO A 41 -3.66 5.42 -20.78
CA PRO A 41 -2.87 4.19 -20.77
C PRO A 41 -1.72 4.14 -21.77
N LEU A 42 -1.80 4.91 -22.87
CA LEU A 42 -0.73 5.04 -23.87
C LEU A 42 0.41 5.91 -23.35
N MET A 43 0.07 7.08 -22.79
CA MET A 43 1.05 8.02 -22.22
C MET A 43 1.76 7.40 -21.01
N MET A 44 1.06 6.63 -20.19
CA MET A 44 1.58 6.02 -18.97
C MET A 44 2.31 4.69 -19.19
N ARG A 45 2.49 4.22 -20.45
CA ARG A 45 3.18 2.95 -20.73
C ARG A 45 4.57 2.84 -20.07
N PRO A 46 5.44 3.86 -20.10
CA PRO A 46 6.78 3.77 -19.51
C PRO A 46 6.76 3.66 -17.98
N LEU A 47 5.67 4.12 -17.35
CA LEU A 47 5.50 4.11 -15.89
C LEU A 47 4.86 2.82 -15.38
N ARG A 48 4.53 1.86 -16.27
CA ARG A 48 3.83 0.65 -15.85
C ARG A 48 4.74 -0.21 -14.98
N PRO A 49 4.30 -0.56 -13.76
CA PRO A 49 5.05 -1.50 -12.93
C PRO A 49 5.12 -2.87 -13.61
N LEU A 50 6.09 -3.66 -13.15
CA LEU A 50 6.27 -5.04 -13.58
C LEU A 50 4.95 -5.81 -13.44
N PRO A 51 4.61 -6.68 -14.41
CA PRO A 51 3.34 -7.40 -14.39
C PRO A 51 3.23 -8.26 -13.13
N ILE A 52 2.21 -7.98 -12.31
CA ILE A 52 1.91 -8.73 -11.09
C ILE A 52 1.23 -10.03 -11.47
N ARG A 53 1.71 -11.16 -10.95
CA ARG A 53 1.02 -12.45 -11.04
C ARG A 53 0.38 -12.75 -9.69
N ILE A 54 -0.90 -12.43 -9.53
CA ILE A 54 -1.64 -12.74 -8.30
C ILE A 54 -1.83 -14.25 -8.21
N ARG A 55 -1.07 -14.91 -7.32
CA ARG A 55 -1.14 -16.37 -7.13
C ARG A 55 -2.06 -16.79 -5.99
N ARG A 56 -2.32 -15.92 -5.01
CA ARG A 56 -3.02 -16.27 -3.75
C ARG A 56 -4.06 -15.23 -3.33
N PRO A 57 -5.25 -15.19 -3.95
CA PRO A 57 -6.29 -14.21 -3.61
C PRO A 57 -6.80 -14.34 -2.16
N ALA A 58 -6.82 -15.56 -1.60
CA ALA A 58 -7.19 -15.77 -0.20
C ALA A 58 -6.21 -15.10 0.77
N THR A 59 -4.91 -15.14 0.50
CA THR A 59 -3.89 -14.46 1.30
C THR A 59 -4.05 -12.94 1.24
N ILE A 60 -4.40 -12.40 0.06
CA ILE A 60 -4.70 -10.97 -0.11
C ILE A 60 -5.88 -10.57 0.79
N LEU A 61 -7.00 -11.30 0.73
CA LEU A 61 -8.17 -10.98 1.54
C LEU A 61 -7.87 -11.08 3.05
N ARG A 62 -7.13 -12.11 3.46
CA ARG A 62 -6.70 -12.27 4.86
C ARG A 62 -5.83 -11.10 5.32
N LEU A 63 -4.83 -10.72 4.51
CA LEU A 63 -3.95 -9.59 4.81
C LEU A 63 -4.75 -8.28 4.89
N PHE A 64 -5.68 -8.06 3.97
CA PHE A 64 -6.54 -6.87 3.97
C PHE A 64 -7.37 -6.74 5.25
N LEU A 65 -8.02 -7.81 5.69
CA LEU A 65 -8.81 -7.82 6.93
C LEU A 65 -7.93 -7.61 8.17
N LEU A 66 -6.75 -8.21 8.18
CA LEU A 66 -5.80 -8.08 9.27
C LEU A 66 -5.29 -6.64 9.39
N VAL A 67 -4.83 -6.04 8.28
CA VAL A 67 -4.41 -4.64 8.24
C VAL A 67 -5.56 -3.72 8.65
N GLY A 68 -6.79 -3.97 8.19
CA GLY A 68 -7.97 -3.20 8.62
C GLY A 68 -8.18 -3.22 10.13
N ARG A 69 -8.05 -4.38 10.77
CA ARG A 69 -8.10 -4.51 12.24
C ARG A 69 -6.96 -3.75 12.91
N ASP A 70 -5.74 -3.89 12.42
CA ASP A 70 -4.56 -3.29 13.03
C ASP A 70 -4.57 -1.76 12.88
N VAL A 71 -5.14 -1.22 11.79
CA VAL A 71 -5.42 0.22 11.64
C VAL A 71 -6.35 0.72 12.74
N LEU A 72 -7.45 0.02 13.01
CA LEU A 72 -8.42 0.42 14.05
C LEU A 72 -7.77 0.39 15.45
N LEU A 73 -7.09 -0.72 15.78
CA LEU A 73 -6.42 -0.87 17.08
C LEU A 73 -5.31 0.16 17.29
N SER A 74 -4.49 0.40 16.26
CA SER A 74 -3.39 1.35 16.34
C SER A 74 -3.89 2.79 16.43
N ASN A 75 -5.01 3.13 15.78
CA ASN A 75 -5.65 4.45 15.94
C ASN A 75 -6.07 4.68 17.40
N LEU A 76 -6.69 3.67 18.03
CA LEU A 76 -7.08 3.74 19.44
C LEU A 76 -5.85 3.88 20.35
N ALA A 77 -4.79 3.11 20.09
CA ALA A 77 -3.54 3.18 20.86
C ALA A 77 -2.86 4.55 20.75
N VAL A 78 -2.75 5.10 19.54
CA VAL A 78 -2.17 6.44 19.31
C VAL A 78 -3.04 7.51 19.95
N ALA A 79 -4.37 7.47 19.78
CA ALA A 79 -5.29 8.41 20.42
C ALA A 79 -5.15 8.39 21.94
N TRP A 80 -5.10 7.19 22.54
CA TRP A 80 -4.89 7.02 23.98
C TRP A 80 -3.51 7.54 24.44
N GLY A 81 -2.46 7.28 23.66
CA GLY A 81 -1.11 7.77 23.92
C GLY A 81 -1.04 9.30 23.89
N VAL A 82 -1.69 9.94 22.93
CA VAL A 82 -1.79 11.40 22.85
C VAL A 82 -2.56 11.98 24.03
N LEU A 83 -3.71 11.40 24.40
CA LEU A 83 -4.50 11.86 25.55
C LEU A 83 -3.75 11.74 26.88
N ASN A 84 -2.86 10.73 27.02
CA ASN A 84 -2.07 10.51 28.22
C ASN A 84 -0.65 11.09 28.16
N ALA A 85 -0.28 11.79 27.08
CA ALA A 85 1.08 12.27 26.84
C ALA A 85 1.62 13.16 27.98
N GLY A 86 0.74 13.91 28.66
CA GLY A 86 1.10 14.72 29.83
C GLY A 86 1.51 13.92 31.07
N ARG A 87 1.12 12.65 31.18
CA ARG A 87 1.48 11.74 32.30
C ARG A 87 2.58 10.77 31.90
N ARG A 88 2.49 10.22 30.70
CA ARG A 88 3.47 9.30 30.12
C ARG A 88 3.74 9.74 28.68
N PRO A 89 4.84 10.45 28.41
CA PRO A 89 5.19 10.80 27.04
C PRO A 89 5.49 9.53 26.23
N PRO A 90 5.08 9.47 24.95
CA PRO A 90 5.33 8.32 24.09
C PRO A 90 6.83 8.15 23.81
N ARG A 91 7.28 6.90 23.76
CA ARG A 91 8.70 6.55 23.54
C ARG A 91 8.94 6.24 22.07
N SER A 92 9.08 7.31 21.28
CA SER A 92 9.34 7.14 19.85
C SER A 92 10.79 6.72 19.57
N ARG A 93 10.97 5.81 18.60
CA ARG A 93 12.30 5.31 18.21
C ARG A 93 12.33 4.92 16.73
N PHE A 94 13.51 5.05 16.12
CA PHE A 94 13.82 4.42 14.84
C PHE A 94 14.26 2.98 15.01
N VAL A 95 13.58 2.06 14.34
CA VAL A 95 13.84 0.62 14.34
C VAL A 95 14.37 0.23 12.96
N LYS A 96 15.44 -0.58 12.94
CA LYS A 96 15.97 -1.18 11.72
C LYS A 96 15.40 -2.58 11.56
N ILE A 97 14.55 -2.77 10.56
CA ILE A 97 13.90 -4.03 10.28
C ILE A 97 14.63 -4.72 9.12
N PRO A 98 15.27 -5.88 9.33
CA PRO A 98 15.82 -6.66 8.23
C PRO A 98 14.68 -7.24 7.40
N LEU A 99 14.71 -6.99 6.09
CA LEU A 99 13.72 -7.45 5.13
C LEU A 99 14.23 -8.65 4.31
N ASP A 100 13.37 -9.65 4.20
CA ASP A 100 13.49 -10.80 3.31
C ASP A 100 12.75 -10.54 1.99
N LEU A 101 11.68 -9.72 2.00
CA LEU A 101 10.90 -9.36 0.82
C LEU A 101 11.71 -8.50 -0.17
N ARG A 102 11.83 -8.93 -1.43
CA ARG A 102 12.62 -8.24 -2.47
C ARG A 102 11.79 -7.76 -3.65
N ASP A 103 10.60 -8.31 -3.86
CA ASP A 103 9.70 -7.85 -4.92
C ASP A 103 9.30 -6.38 -4.75
N ALA A 104 9.38 -5.61 -5.83
CA ALA A 104 9.10 -4.17 -5.81
C ALA A 104 7.62 -3.84 -5.53
N ASN A 105 6.68 -4.66 -6.01
CA ASN A 105 5.26 -4.46 -5.73
C ASN A 105 4.94 -4.85 -4.29
N GLY A 106 5.57 -5.91 -3.78
CA GLY A 106 5.50 -6.29 -2.38
C GLY A 106 5.99 -5.18 -1.45
N LEU A 107 7.15 -4.59 -1.74
CA LEU A 107 7.69 -3.46 -0.97
C LEU A 107 6.81 -2.21 -1.04
N ALA A 108 6.22 -1.91 -2.19
CA ALA A 108 5.26 -0.80 -2.33
C ALA A 108 3.96 -1.06 -1.54
N ALA A 109 3.49 -2.30 -1.49
CA ALA A 109 2.36 -2.68 -0.66
C ALA A 109 2.72 -2.58 0.83
N LEU A 110 3.90 -3.05 1.23
CA LEU A 110 4.39 -2.96 2.60
C LEU A 110 4.51 -1.50 3.06
N SER A 111 5.03 -0.62 2.21
CA SER A 111 5.13 0.81 2.53
C SER A 111 3.75 1.45 2.71
N THR A 112 2.77 1.06 1.89
CA THR A 112 1.39 1.51 2.01
C THR A 112 0.76 1.04 3.32
N ILE A 113 0.93 -0.25 3.66
CA ILE A 113 0.43 -0.83 4.92
C ILE A 113 1.02 -0.09 6.12
N THR A 114 2.32 0.16 6.09
CA THR A 114 3.01 0.79 7.23
C THR A 114 2.67 2.28 7.36
N THR A 115 2.25 2.91 6.26
CA THR A 115 1.78 4.31 6.27
C THR A 115 0.34 4.43 6.77
N VAL A 116 -0.52 3.44 6.47
CA VAL A 116 -1.93 3.48 6.88
C VAL A 116 -2.14 3.01 8.32
N VAL A 117 -1.30 2.10 8.82
CA VAL A 117 -1.32 1.71 10.23
C VAL A 117 -0.66 2.83 11.05
N PRO A 118 -1.43 3.58 11.84
CA PRO A 118 -0.89 4.72 12.57
C PRO A 118 0.09 4.26 13.65
N GLY A 119 1.02 5.13 14.02
CA GLY A 119 2.07 4.81 14.99
C GLY A 119 3.36 4.30 14.35
N THR A 120 3.41 4.17 13.02
CA THR A 120 4.64 3.90 12.26
C THR A 120 4.81 4.89 11.10
N VAL A 121 6.06 5.22 10.75
CA VAL A 121 6.38 6.07 9.60
C VAL A 121 7.57 5.48 8.84
N TRP A 122 7.33 5.12 7.58
CA TRP A 122 8.37 4.67 6.65
C TRP A 122 9.38 5.78 6.42
N SER A 123 10.63 5.57 6.83
CA SER A 123 11.66 6.60 6.77
C SER A 123 12.64 6.36 5.64
N GLU A 124 13.26 5.18 5.59
CA GLU A 124 14.27 4.86 4.58
C GLU A 124 14.27 3.37 4.25
N LEU A 125 14.55 3.05 2.99
CA LEU A 125 14.85 1.68 2.55
C LEU A 125 16.28 1.67 2.02
N SER A 126 17.11 0.74 2.50
CA SER A 126 18.47 0.59 2.01
C SER A 126 18.49 0.33 0.49
N LEU A 127 19.59 0.72 -0.17
CA LEU A 127 19.73 0.59 -1.63
C LEU A 127 19.55 -0.86 -2.14
N ASP A 128 20.00 -1.82 -1.34
CA ASP A 128 19.88 -3.27 -1.58
C ASP A 128 18.54 -3.85 -1.08
N ARG A 129 17.68 -3.01 -0.51
CA ARG A 129 16.34 -3.35 0.04
C ARG A 129 16.38 -4.36 1.18
N SER A 130 17.53 -4.54 1.84
CA SER A 130 17.69 -5.49 2.94
C SER A 130 17.30 -4.94 4.31
N ILE A 131 17.28 -3.62 4.48
CA ILE A 131 16.98 -2.98 5.75
C ILE A 131 16.00 -1.83 5.53
N LEU A 132 14.90 -1.88 6.28
CA LEU A 132 13.93 -0.80 6.42
C LEU A 132 14.18 -0.04 7.72
N LEU A 133 14.38 1.27 7.61
CA LEU A 133 14.36 2.17 8.76
C LEU A 133 12.94 2.68 8.97
N LEU A 134 12.36 2.34 10.13
CA LEU A 134 11.00 2.69 10.49
C LEU A 134 10.96 3.48 11.78
N HIS A 135 10.27 4.62 11.78
CA HIS A 135 9.99 5.35 13.00
C HIS A 135 8.72 4.80 13.65
N VAL A 136 8.77 4.47 14.94
CA VAL A 136 7.65 3.93 15.72
C VAL A 136 7.31 4.90 16.84
N PHE A 137 6.02 5.21 17.02
CA PHE A 137 5.53 6.29 17.89
C PHE A 137 5.66 5.98 19.38
N ASP A 138 5.33 4.78 19.83
CA ASP A 138 5.46 4.37 21.23
C ASP A 138 5.91 2.91 21.30
N LEU A 139 7.22 2.72 21.35
CA LEU A 139 7.85 1.40 21.27
C LEU A 139 8.33 0.95 22.65
N ASP A 140 7.76 -0.15 23.14
CA ASP A 140 8.20 -0.80 24.37
C ASP A 140 9.25 -1.90 24.11
N ASP A 141 8.99 -2.83 23.18
CA ASP A 141 9.89 -3.93 22.81
C ASP A 141 10.14 -3.96 21.29
N GLU A 142 11.39 -3.66 20.92
CA GLU A 142 11.85 -3.63 19.54
C GLU A 142 11.82 -5.01 18.87
N ALA A 143 12.22 -6.07 19.58
CA ALA A 143 12.27 -7.42 19.03
C ALA A 143 10.87 -7.98 18.78
N ALA A 144 9.95 -7.75 19.73
CA ALA A 144 8.55 -8.15 19.57
C ALA A 144 7.88 -7.41 18.41
N PHE A 145 8.16 -6.11 18.26
CA PHE A 145 7.67 -5.31 17.14
C PHE A 145 8.17 -5.84 15.78
N ILE A 146 9.48 -6.10 15.67
CA ILE A 146 10.08 -6.66 14.43
C ILE A 146 9.45 -8.01 14.11
N GLN A 147 9.32 -8.91 15.09
CA GLN A 147 8.70 -10.23 14.87
C GLN A 147 7.25 -10.12 14.40
N HIS A 148 6.46 -9.24 15.03
CA HIS A 148 5.10 -8.98 14.59
C HIS A 148 5.07 -8.43 13.16
N PHE A 149 5.89 -7.42 12.85
CA PHE A 149 5.96 -6.81 11.53
C PHE A 149 6.28 -7.83 10.43
N LYS A 150 7.30 -8.68 10.64
CA LYS A 150 7.70 -9.71 9.68
C LYS A 150 6.62 -10.80 9.51
N THR A 151 6.02 -11.22 10.62
CA THR A 151 5.02 -12.31 10.65
C THR A 151 3.69 -11.90 10.02
N THR A 152 3.26 -10.67 10.30
CA THR A 152 1.92 -10.16 10.00
C THR A 152 1.84 -9.50 8.62
N TYR A 153 2.89 -8.77 8.21
CA TYR A 153 2.86 -7.98 6.98
C TYR A 153 3.80 -8.55 5.92
N GLU A 154 5.09 -8.70 6.26
CA GLU A 154 6.10 -9.10 5.27
C GLU A 154 5.85 -10.49 4.70
N ARG A 155 5.69 -11.50 5.55
CA ARG A 155 5.54 -12.89 5.10
C ARG A 155 4.30 -13.10 4.21
N PRO A 156 3.10 -12.58 4.54
CA PRO A 156 1.97 -12.65 3.61
C PRO A 156 2.22 -11.95 2.29
N LEU A 157 2.97 -10.84 2.27
CA LEU A 157 3.33 -10.16 1.02
C LEU A 157 4.30 -11.01 0.19
N MET A 158 5.29 -11.66 0.81
CA MET A 158 6.14 -12.63 0.12
C MET A 158 5.28 -13.73 -0.52
N GLU A 159 4.31 -14.31 0.20
CA GLU A 159 3.42 -15.32 -0.38
C GLU A 159 2.56 -14.83 -1.56
N ILE A 160 2.29 -13.54 -1.66
CA ILE A 160 1.48 -12.92 -2.72
C ILE A 160 2.32 -12.60 -3.95
N PHE A 161 3.54 -12.10 -3.73
CA PHE A 161 4.38 -11.50 -4.77
C PHE A 161 5.59 -12.35 -5.18
N GLU A 162 6.01 -13.33 -4.37
CA GLU A 162 7.14 -14.24 -4.59
C GLU A 162 6.65 -15.71 -4.71
#